data_AF-A0A8H4LRL2-F1
#
_entry.id   AF-A0A8H4LRL2-F1
#
_cell.length_a   1.000
_cell.length_b   1.000
_cell.length_c   1.000
_cell.angle_alpha   90.00
_cell.angle_beta   90.00
_cell.angle_gamma   90.00
#
_symmetry.space_group_name_H-M   'P 1'
#
loop_
_entity.id
_entity.type
_entity.pdbx_description
1 polymer ?
#
loop_
_entity_poly.entity_id
_entity_poly.type
_entity_poly.pdbx_seq_one_letter_code
_entity_poly.pdbx_strand_id
1 'polypeptide(L)'
;MPRFMFLIKADAMAEAAQAEIPTEIFEAMTKFNEHMAAEGILPAAEGFRPTAVDGYRVQGGSSLAWAKKVPFPQGELVVRRVGDCDDMGGGFTKALRERERRLRAKLEENRKAAGM
;
A
#
# COMPACT_ATOMS: atom_id res chain seq x y z
N MET A 1 14.31 -17.82 -2.89
CA MET A 1 12.96 -18.05 -3.43
C MET A 1 12.50 -16.80 -4.17
N PRO A 2 11.84 -16.90 -5.32
CA PRO A 2 11.32 -15.74 -6.03
C PRO A 2 10.23 -15.03 -5.22
N ARG A 3 10.15 -13.71 -5.34
CA ARG A 3 9.09 -12.88 -4.74
C ARG A 3 8.21 -12.34 -5.84
N PHE A 4 6.92 -12.24 -5.54
CA PHE A 4 5.93 -11.72 -6.45
C PHE A 4 5.23 -10.52 -5.81
N MET A 5 4.88 -9.54 -6.64
CA MET A 5 4.06 -8.40 -6.24
C MET A 5 2.73 -8.51 -6.99
N PHE A 6 1.64 -8.49 -6.24
CA PHE A 6 0.30 -8.40 -6.79
C PHE A 6 -0.16 -6.94 -6.69
N LEU A 7 -0.42 -6.33 -7.85
CA LEU A 7 -1.00 -4.99 -7.93
C LEU A 7 -2.39 -5.11 -8.53
N ILE A 8 -3.41 -4.80 -7.73
CA ILE A 8 -4.76 -4.61 -8.26
C ILE A 8 -4.77 -3.23 -8.91
N LYS A 9 -5.00 -3.21 -10.23
CA LYS A 9 -5.05 -1.95 -10.98
C LYS A 9 -6.19 -1.10 -10.43
N ALA A 10 -5.88 0.15 -10.10
CA ALA A 10 -6.90 1.09 -9.63
C ALA A 10 -7.95 1.33 -10.73
N ASP A 11 -9.20 1.28 -10.34
CA ASP A 11 -10.36 1.67 -11.13
C ASP A 11 -10.89 3.03 -10.65
N ALA A 12 -11.98 3.51 -11.26
CA ALA A 12 -12.58 4.79 -10.88
C ALA A 12 -13.05 4.82 -9.42
N MET A 13 -13.45 3.67 -8.86
CA MET A 13 -13.83 3.57 -7.46
C MET A 13 -12.62 3.72 -6.56
N ALA A 14 -11.52 3.01 -6.82
CA ALA A 14 -10.29 3.10 -6.02
C ALA A 14 -9.61 4.48 -6.06
N GLU A 15 -9.81 5.24 -7.13
CA GLU A 15 -9.30 6.61 -7.25
C GLU A 15 -10.25 7.68 -6.68
N ALA A 16 -11.46 7.29 -6.24
CA ALA A 16 -12.36 8.19 -5.54
C ALA A 16 -11.87 8.46 -4.11
N ALA A 17 -11.84 9.74 -3.71
CA ALA A 17 -11.29 10.15 -2.41
C ALA A 17 -12.01 9.52 -1.19
N GLN A 18 -13.29 9.15 -1.33
CA GLN A 18 -14.09 8.50 -0.30
C GLN A 18 -14.88 7.32 -0.89
N ALA A 19 -14.18 6.33 -1.44
CA ALA A 19 -14.81 5.06 -1.76
C ALA A 19 -15.37 4.41 -0.48
N GLU A 20 -16.68 4.22 -0.42
CA GLU A 20 -17.32 3.47 0.67
C GLU A 20 -17.20 1.98 0.40
N ILE A 21 -16.28 1.34 1.11
CA ILE A 21 -16.11 -0.11 1.09
C ILE A 21 -16.85 -0.69 2.30
N PRO A 22 -17.72 -1.71 2.12
CA PRO A 22 -18.43 -2.35 3.23
C PRO A 22 -17.48 -2.96 4.26
N THR A 23 -17.87 -2.88 5.53
CA THR A 23 -17.09 -3.41 6.67
C THR A 23 -16.78 -4.90 6.51
N GLU A 24 -17.72 -5.67 5.98
CA GLU A 24 -17.62 -7.11 5.78
C GLU A 24 -16.45 -7.48 4.85
N ILE A 25 -16.17 -6.63 3.86
CA ILE A 25 -15.03 -6.79 2.96
C ILE A 25 -13.72 -6.57 3.71
N PHE A 26 -13.64 -5.52 4.55
CA PHE A 26 -12.46 -5.28 5.38
C PHE A 26 -12.23 -6.40 6.38
N GLU A 27 -13.27 -6.97 6.97
CA GLU A 27 -13.15 -8.12 7.87
C GLU A 27 -12.59 -9.35 7.17
N ALA A 28 -13.13 -9.68 5.99
CA ALA A 28 -12.67 -10.80 5.19
C ALA A 28 -11.20 -10.62 4.76
N MET A 29 -10.85 -9.43 4.27
CA MET A 29 -9.48 -9.08 3.88
C MET A 29 -8.52 -9.15 5.07
N THR A 30 -8.91 -8.63 6.24
CA THR A 30 -8.07 -8.66 7.45
C THR A 30 -7.77 -10.11 7.86
N LYS A 31 -8.79 -10.98 7.91
CA LYS A 31 -8.62 -12.40 8.24
C LYS A 31 -7.73 -13.13 7.24
N PHE A 32 -7.92 -12.85 5.95
CA PHE A 32 -7.09 -13.41 4.89
C PHE A 32 -5.62 -12.99 5.03
N ASN A 33 -5.35 -11.69 5.22
CA ASN A 33 -4.00 -11.17 5.37
C ASN A 33 -3.30 -11.71 6.63
N GLU A 34 -4.03 -11.81 7.75
CA GLU A 34 -3.51 -12.40 8.99
C GLU A 34 -3.09 -13.86 8.80
N HIS A 35 -3.91 -14.66 8.11
CA HIS A 35 -3.58 -16.05 7.80
C HIS A 35 -2.33 -16.14 6.90
N MET A 36 -2.29 -15.39 5.80
CA MET A 36 -1.17 -15.39 4.87
C MET A 36 0.14 -14.89 5.52
N ALA A 37 0.05 -13.95 6.44
CA ALA A 37 1.18 -13.47 7.23
C ALA A 37 1.68 -14.54 8.22
N ALA A 38 0.77 -15.29 8.85
CA ALA A 38 1.12 -16.37 9.76
C ALA A 38 1.88 -17.50 9.04
N GLU A 39 1.49 -17.80 7.79
CA GLU A 39 2.18 -18.76 6.92
C GLU A 39 3.49 -18.21 6.31
N GLY A 40 3.86 -16.95 6.61
CA GLY A 40 5.05 -16.29 6.03
C GLY A 40 4.95 -16.00 4.54
N ILE A 41 3.75 -16.12 3.94
CA ILE A 41 3.51 -15.92 2.51
C ILE A 41 3.34 -14.43 2.19
N LEU A 42 2.73 -13.66 3.08
CA LEU A 42 2.47 -12.23 2.88
C LEU A 42 3.50 -11.38 3.64
N PRO A 43 4.53 -10.84 2.96
CA PRO A 43 5.57 -10.02 3.60
C PRO A 43 5.19 -8.53 3.73
N ALA A 44 4.18 -8.09 2.99
CA ALA A 44 3.79 -6.71 2.78
C ALA A 44 2.37 -6.68 2.19
N ALA A 45 1.53 -5.75 2.62
CA ALA A 45 0.12 -5.65 2.21
C ALA A 45 -0.33 -4.21 1.96
N GLU A 46 0.62 -3.30 1.75
CA GLU A 46 0.35 -1.89 1.60
C GLU A 46 -0.22 -1.56 0.23
N GLY A 47 -1.22 -0.67 0.22
CA GLY A 47 -1.73 -0.03 -0.97
C GLY A 47 -1.17 1.37 -1.16
N PHE A 48 -1.63 2.06 -2.21
CA PHE A 48 -1.34 3.46 -2.44
C PHE A 48 -2.59 4.32 -2.19
N ARG A 49 -2.39 5.58 -1.77
CA ARG A 49 -3.49 6.54 -1.74
C ARG A 49 -3.96 6.89 -3.16
N PRO A 50 -5.23 7.35 -3.31
CA PRO A 50 -5.74 7.82 -4.59
C PRO A 50 -4.82 8.90 -5.20
N THR A 51 -4.55 8.77 -6.49
CA THR A 51 -3.61 9.64 -7.23
C THR A 51 -4.04 11.10 -7.21
N ALA A 52 -5.36 11.36 -7.17
CA ALA A 52 -5.91 12.71 -7.10
C ALA A 52 -5.66 13.43 -5.77
N VAL A 53 -5.34 12.71 -4.69
CA VAL A 53 -5.13 13.30 -3.36
C VAL A 53 -3.68 13.79 -3.22
N ASP A 54 -2.71 12.93 -3.50
CA ASP A 54 -1.29 13.20 -3.28
C ASP A 54 -0.35 12.43 -4.22
N GLY A 55 -0.81 12.21 -5.46
CA GLY A 55 -0.02 11.65 -6.54
C GLY A 55 0.75 12.72 -7.34
N TYR A 56 1.97 12.40 -7.75
CA TYR A 56 2.80 13.28 -8.58
C TYR A 56 3.35 12.51 -9.79
N ARG A 57 3.50 13.22 -10.91
CA ARG A 57 4.20 12.73 -12.10
C ARG A 57 5.42 13.62 -12.34
N VAL A 58 6.60 13.00 -12.41
CA VAL A 58 7.87 13.69 -12.63
C VAL A 58 8.50 13.17 -13.91
N GLN A 59 8.75 14.06 -14.86
CA GLN A 59 9.42 13.72 -16.12
C GLN A 59 10.93 13.50 -15.90
N GLY A 60 11.51 12.57 -16.66
CA GLY A 60 12.95 12.42 -16.78
C GLY A 60 13.62 13.74 -17.19
N GLY A 61 14.69 14.13 -16.48
CA GLY A 61 15.32 15.44 -16.65
C GLY A 61 14.71 16.59 -15.83
N SER A 62 13.76 16.31 -14.93
CA SER A 62 13.21 17.28 -13.97
C SER A 62 14.30 18.04 -13.18
N SER A 63 14.02 19.31 -12.84
CA SER A 63 14.91 20.14 -12.02
C SER A 63 14.97 19.70 -10.55
N LEU A 64 14.05 18.83 -10.10
CA LEU A 64 13.99 18.29 -8.75
C LEU A 64 15.29 17.54 -8.40
N ALA A 65 15.96 17.99 -7.33
CA ALA A 65 17.30 17.53 -6.96
C ALA A 65 17.39 16.01 -6.70
N TRP A 66 16.34 15.40 -6.15
CA TRP A 66 16.30 13.95 -5.93
C TRP A 66 15.99 13.18 -7.22
N ALA A 67 15.11 13.70 -8.10
CA ALA A 67 14.69 13.02 -9.33
C ALA A 67 15.87 12.87 -10.32
N LYS A 68 16.80 13.84 -10.32
CA LYS A 68 18.05 13.77 -11.09
C LYS A 68 18.97 12.59 -10.71
N LYS A 69 18.80 12.03 -9.51
CA LYS A 69 19.60 10.89 -9.03
C LYS A 69 19.04 9.54 -9.48
N VAL A 70 17.83 9.52 -10.05
CA VAL A 70 17.25 8.28 -10.55
C VAL A 70 18.01 7.83 -11.81
N PRO A 71 18.54 6.60 -11.86
CA PRO A 71 19.41 6.13 -12.94
C PRO A 71 18.65 5.86 -14.26
N PHE A 72 17.42 6.38 -14.39
CA PHE A 72 16.54 6.25 -15.55
C PHE A 72 16.26 7.67 -16.09
N PRO A 73 17.15 8.23 -16.93
CA PRO A 73 17.06 9.62 -17.38
C PRO A 73 15.88 9.90 -18.31
N GLN A 74 15.30 8.84 -18.90
CA GLN A 74 14.12 8.90 -19.75
C GLN A 74 12.96 8.16 -19.07
N GLY A 75 11.74 8.63 -19.32
CA GLY A 75 10.51 8.08 -18.76
C GLY A 75 9.82 8.99 -17.76
N GLU A 76 8.75 8.49 -17.17
CA GLU A 76 7.94 9.20 -16.17
C GLU A 76 8.00 8.47 -14.84
N LEU A 77 8.30 9.21 -13.77
CA LEU A 77 8.23 8.74 -12.41
C LEU A 77 6.86 9.07 -11.85
N VAL A 78 6.08 8.04 -11.51
CA VAL A 78 4.81 8.17 -10.81
C VAL A 78 5.07 7.98 -9.31
N VAL A 79 4.90 9.04 -8.54
CA VAL A 79 5.05 9.03 -7.08
C VAL A 79 3.66 8.93 -6.47
N ARG A 80 3.43 7.89 -5.66
CA ARG A 80 2.20 7.73 -4.88
C ARG A 80 2.55 7.52 -3.42
N ARG A 81 1.82 8.16 -2.52
CA ARG A 81 1.96 7.90 -1.09
C ARG A 81 1.45 6.49 -0.78
N VAL A 82 2.18 5.77 0.07
CA VAL A 82 1.70 4.52 0.67
C VAL A 82 0.51 4.84 1.57
N GLY A 83 -0.57 4.09 1.41
CA GLY A 83 -1.82 4.29 2.16
C GLY A 83 -1.77 3.69 3.57
N ASP A 84 -2.47 4.37 4.49
CA ASP A 84 -2.69 3.88 5.85
C ASP A 84 -4.12 3.35 6.04
N CYS A 85 -4.33 2.52 7.06
CA CYS A 85 -5.66 2.11 7.49
C CYS A 85 -6.54 3.31 7.87
N ASP A 86 -5.94 4.40 8.33
CA ASP A 86 -6.67 5.63 8.66
C ASP A 86 -7.21 6.37 7.43
N ASP A 87 -6.73 6.04 6.23
CA ASP A 87 -7.20 6.61 4.95
C ASP A 87 -8.43 5.89 4.41
N MET A 88 -8.77 4.72 4.93
CA MET A 88 -9.95 3.96 4.50
C MET A 88 -11.14 4.40 5.35
N GLY A 89 -12.22 4.82 4.70
CA GLY A 89 -13.38 5.49 5.31
C GLY A 89 -14.09 4.71 6.44
N GLY A 90 -15.33 5.11 6.77
CA GLY A 90 -16.03 4.63 7.96
C GLY A 90 -16.19 3.11 8.08
N GLY A 91 -16.20 2.37 6.96
CA GLY A 91 -16.27 0.91 6.95
C GLY A 91 -15.05 0.21 7.57
N PHE A 92 -13.88 0.86 7.59
CA PHE A 92 -12.72 0.31 8.29
C PHE A 92 -12.76 0.72 9.76
N THR A 93 -13.51 -0.06 10.54
CA THR A 93 -13.79 0.23 11.95
C THR A 93 -12.52 0.39 12.79
N LYS A 94 -12.63 1.06 13.95
CA LYS A 94 -11.50 1.25 14.88
C LYS A 94 -10.81 -0.07 15.26
N ALA A 95 -11.60 -1.11 15.56
CA ALA A 95 -11.08 -2.42 15.93
C ALA A 95 -10.30 -3.07 14.78
N LEU A 96 -10.78 -2.93 13.55
CA LEU A 96 -10.11 -3.44 12.37
C LEU A 96 -8.80 -2.69 12.07
N ARG A 97 -8.78 -1.37 12.24
CA ARG A 97 -7.56 -0.56 12.12
C ARG A 97 -6.48 -0.95 13.14
N GLU A 98 -6.89 -1.25 14.38
CA GLU A 98 -5.95 -1.75 15.39
C GLU A 98 -5.38 -3.12 15.05
N ARG A 99 -6.21 -4.04 14.51
CA ARG A 99 -5.75 -5.34 14.03
C ARG A 99 -4.74 -5.20 12.90
N GLU A 100 -5.05 -4.36 11.91
CA GLU A 100 -4.16 -4.05 10.79
C GLU A 100 -2.83 -3.47 11.26
N ARG A 101 -2.85 -2.53 12.22
CA ARG A 101 -1.61 -1.97 12.80
C ARG A 101 -0.73 -3.04 13.46
N ARG A 102 -1.33 -3.97 14.21
CA ARG A 102 -0.60 -5.09 14.81
C ARG A 102 -0.02 -6.01 13.75
N LEU A 103 -0.79 -6.31 12.71
CA LEU A 103 -0.34 -7.13 11.58
C LEU A 103 0.86 -6.48 10.89
N ARG A 104 0.78 -5.20 10.54
CA ARG A 104 1.87 -4.46 9.89
C ARG A 104 3.14 -4.42 10.73
N ALA A 105 3.02 -4.18 12.04
CA ALA A 105 4.17 -4.20 12.94
C ALA A 105 4.86 -5.58 12.94
N LYS A 106 4.08 -6.66 12.99
CA LYS A 106 4.60 -8.03 12.90
C LYS A 106 5.25 -8.32 11.54
N LEU A 107 4.64 -7.87 10.45
CA LEU A 107 5.21 -8.03 9.11
C LEU A 107 6.56 -7.31 8.98
N GLU A 108 6.67 -6.10 9.52
CA GLU A 108 7.92 -5.34 9.53
C GLU A 108 9.00 -6.05 10.35
N GLU A 109 8.66 -6.57 11.53
CA GLU A 109 9.57 -7.35 12.37
C GLU A 109 10.05 -8.62 11.66
N ASN A 110 9.12 -9.38 11.08
CA ASN A 110 9.44 -10.58 10.30
C ASN A 110 10.37 -10.26 9.12
N ARG A 111 10.13 -9.14 8.43
CA ARG A 111 10.93 -8.69 7.30
C ARG A 111 12.35 -8.33 7.73
N LYS A 112 12.49 -7.60 8.84
CA LYS A 112 13.81 -7.30 9.45
C LYS A 112 14.54 -8.57 9.88
N ALA A 113 13.86 -9.51 10.53
CA ALA A 113 14.44 -10.78 10.94
C ALA A 113 14.92 -11.63 9.74
N ALA A 114 14.22 -11.53 8.60
CA ALA A 114 14.60 -12.17 7.35
C ALA A 114 15.71 -11.43 6.57
N GLY A 115 16.23 -10.31 7.09
CA GLY A 115 17.29 -9.52 6.45
C GLY A 115 16.83 -8.76 5.21
N MET A 116 15.56 -8.35 5.16
CA MET A 116 14.94 -7.66 4.02
C MET A 116 14.61 -6.19 4.28
#